data_AF-A0A835KD43-F1
#
_entry.id   AF-A0A835KD43-F1
#
_cell.length_a   1.000
_cell.length_b   1.000
_cell.length_c   1.000
_cell.angle_alpha   90.00
_cell.angle_beta   90.00
_cell.angle_gamma   90.00
#
_symmetry.space_group_name_H-M   'P 1'
#
loop_
_entity.id
_entity.type
_entity.pdbx_description
1 polymer ?
#
loop_
_entity_poly.entity_id
_entity_poly.type
_entity_poly.pdbx_seq_one_letter_code
_entity_poly.pdbx_strand_id
1 'polypeptide(L)'
;MDNCYLDWAAIVMEDPVQIHVTNCFFLGDANVVLKAVQGKMSGVTIVDNMLKSDANSMNPVVQLDRDFANIDQVVIDNNNAIGMTVKSTVGKLTVPGNGTKWVANFSSILVFPDRINHFQYSLNFQGVPAAFPAHGVTSSSNNVVVVESDKPCSITRQTMIKFHKKLREMEGYHPANATLSFPKAPITKKSIGRVFYPIGYGADPTGARESSDAIKNALYDAFQVQNGLELLPDVHDLGGVVIDLQGGNYKISKPIRFPSGGGNIVVKRGTLRASETFPGDRHLIELWSPKSRMHKKKVYYEDITFRDILFDSSYRGGGIFTLDSVRTRINNCFFIHFTTQGILVREGHETFISSSFLGQHPTVGGDKNENKFSGTAIDLESNDNSITDVVVFSAAIGVLLRGEANILTGVHCYNKANVFGGVGIIVKPTAFLTRINNCYLDFTNIVMEDPIQVQVTNGLFIGDAYIVLQSINGKISGLNIVDNMFKGEGRNLNPIVELDGNFTRIDQVVIERNNVRSMSLKSTVGKLTVAGNGTKWVADFSSVLIFPDKISNFQYSFYVQGVPTENVVHAVTNVSHNMVVVESNKVVNAVVSVEVDQSSMVGEINHL
;
A
#
# COMPACT_ATOMS: atom_id res chain seq x y z
N MET A 1 6.52 2.90 -10.89
CA MET A 1 7.23 1.69 -11.31
C MET A 1 7.53 0.93 -10.04
N ASP A 2 6.97 -0.27 -9.93
CA ASP A 2 7.15 -1.15 -8.78
C ASP A 2 7.46 -2.55 -9.33
N ASN A 3 8.35 -3.29 -8.67
CA ASN A 3 8.75 -4.64 -9.05
C ASN A 3 9.20 -4.81 -10.52
N CYS A 4 9.88 -3.81 -11.08
CA CYS A 4 10.38 -3.87 -12.47
C CYS A 4 11.75 -4.55 -12.55
N TYR A 5 12.05 -5.16 -13.70
CA TYR A 5 13.38 -5.68 -14.04
C TYR A 5 13.91 -4.97 -15.28
N LEU A 6 15.12 -4.41 -15.19
CA LEU A 6 15.81 -3.74 -16.29
C LEU A 6 17.22 -4.31 -16.46
N ASP A 7 17.63 -4.48 -17.71
CA ASP A 7 18.94 -5.03 -18.07
C ASP A 7 19.55 -4.18 -19.19
N TRP A 8 20.75 -3.62 -18.97
CA TRP A 8 21.46 -2.72 -19.88
C TRP A 8 20.68 -1.47 -20.36
N ALA A 9 19.56 -1.15 -19.70
CA ALA A 9 18.67 -0.05 -20.09
C ALA A 9 18.48 0.95 -18.94
N ALA A 10 18.49 2.24 -19.27
CA ALA A 10 18.24 3.31 -18.30
C ALA A 10 16.77 3.76 -18.34
N ILE A 11 16.22 4.07 -17.16
CA ILE A 11 14.98 4.83 -17.07
C ILE A 11 15.35 6.30 -17.20
N VAL A 12 14.94 6.96 -18.29
CA VAL A 12 15.19 8.39 -18.52
C VAL A 12 13.91 9.17 -18.27
N MET A 13 13.96 10.17 -17.39
CA MET A 13 12.81 11.02 -17.06
C MET A 13 13.17 12.49 -17.23
N GLU A 14 12.40 13.20 -18.05
CA GLU A 14 12.55 14.64 -18.27
C GLU A 14 11.60 15.41 -17.34
N ASP A 15 12.15 16.34 -16.55
CA ASP A 15 11.44 17.14 -15.53
C ASP A 15 10.39 16.35 -14.70
N PRO A 16 10.81 15.29 -13.98
CA PRO A 16 9.88 14.32 -13.42
C PRO A 16 8.96 14.93 -12.34
N VAL A 17 7.68 14.57 -12.43
CA VAL A 17 6.64 14.97 -11.48
C VAL A 17 5.78 13.79 -11.08
N GLN A 18 5.63 13.56 -9.77
CA GLN A 18 4.86 12.44 -9.20
C GLN A 18 5.29 11.09 -9.77
N ILE A 19 6.56 10.77 -9.57
CA ILE A 19 7.14 9.49 -9.99
C ILE A 19 7.57 8.71 -8.76
N HIS A 20 7.22 7.42 -8.76
CA HIS A 20 7.68 6.46 -7.77
C HIS A 20 8.40 5.30 -8.48
N VAL A 21 9.63 4.99 -8.08
CA VAL A 21 10.42 3.83 -8.53
C VAL A 21 10.88 3.05 -7.31
N THR A 22 10.31 1.86 -7.08
CA THR A 22 10.60 1.05 -5.90
C THR A 22 10.65 -0.44 -6.20
N ASN A 23 11.35 -1.21 -5.35
CA ASN A 23 11.50 -2.66 -5.45
C ASN A 23 11.96 -3.18 -6.83
N CYS A 24 12.67 -2.36 -7.62
CA CYS A 24 13.12 -2.75 -8.95
C CYS A 24 14.52 -3.38 -8.92
N PHE A 25 14.79 -4.25 -9.90
CA PHE A 25 16.09 -4.86 -10.15
C PHE A 25 16.70 -4.30 -11.43
N PHE A 26 17.91 -3.72 -11.33
CA PHE A 26 18.67 -3.15 -12.43
C PHE A 26 19.98 -3.91 -12.63
N LEU A 27 20.22 -4.47 -13.81
CA LEU A 27 21.44 -5.19 -14.18
C LEU A 27 22.16 -4.52 -15.36
N GLY A 28 23.44 -4.86 -15.55
CA GLY A 28 24.18 -4.47 -16.75
C GLY A 28 24.37 -2.95 -16.89
N ASP A 29 24.68 -2.25 -15.79
CA ASP A 29 24.77 -0.77 -15.76
C ASP A 29 23.45 -0.01 -15.96
N ALA A 30 22.30 -0.69 -15.94
CA ALA A 30 20.99 -0.04 -15.88
C ALA A 30 20.90 0.92 -14.68
N ASN A 31 20.38 2.12 -14.91
CA ASN A 31 20.27 3.17 -13.90
C ASN A 31 19.03 4.05 -14.13
N VAL A 32 18.85 5.04 -13.26
CA VAL A 32 17.83 6.09 -13.43
C VAL A 32 18.51 7.40 -13.81
N VAL A 33 18.09 8.03 -14.90
CA VAL A 33 18.58 9.32 -15.38
C VAL A 33 17.47 10.37 -15.25
N LEU A 34 17.70 11.38 -14.42
CA LEU A 34 16.79 12.51 -14.23
C LEU A 34 17.33 13.71 -15.01
N LYS A 35 16.59 14.15 -16.03
CA LYS A 35 17.02 15.17 -16.99
C LYS A 35 16.25 16.47 -16.80
N ALA A 36 16.98 17.56 -16.60
CA ALA A 36 16.41 18.90 -16.47
C ALA A 36 16.27 19.55 -17.86
N VAL A 37 15.03 19.59 -18.37
CA VAL A 37 14.70 20.33 -19.61
C VAL A 37 14.21 21.73 -19.27
N GLN A 38 13.29 21.83 -18.30
CA GLN A 38 12.79 23.06 -17.68
C GLN A 38 13.37 23.28 -16.28
N GLY A 39 14.12 22.31 -15.74
CA GLY A 39 14.78 22.41 -14.44
C GLY A 39 13.83 22.20 -13.27
N LYS A 40 12.77 21.39 -13.44
CA LYS A 40 11.77 21.11 -12.41
C LYS A 40 11.74 19.63 -12.04
N MET A 41 11.73 19.35 -10.74
CA MET A 41 11.54 18.02 -10.17
C MET A 41 10.63 18.12 -8.96
N SER A 42 9.54 17.33 -8.92
CA SER A 42 8.59 17.42 -7.80
C SER A 42 7.89 16.10 -7.49
N GLY A 43 7.94 15.64 -6.24
CA GLY A 43 7.28 14.38 -5.84
C GLY A 43 7.92 13.16 -6.50
N VAL A 44 9.25 13.03 -6.40
CA VAL A 44 10.01 11.92 -7.00
C VAL A 44 10.58 11.05 -5.89
N THR A 45 10.19 9.78 -5.88
CA THR A 45 10.65 8.80 -4.89
C THR A 45 11.35 7.64 -5.61
N ILE A 46 12.62 7.39 -5.29
CA ILE A 46 13.42 6.28 -5.83
C ILE A 46 14.05 5.54 -4.65
N VAL A 47 13.42 4.46 -4.21
CA VAL A 47 13.78 3.77 -2.96
C VAL A 47 13.79 2.26 -3.10
N ASP A 48 14.52 1.57 -2.21
CA ASP A 48 14.46 0.11 -2.06
C ASP A 48 14.75 -0.69 -3.35
N ASN A 49 15.55 -0.13 -4.26
CA ASN A 49 15.95 -0.81 -5.50
C ASN A 49 17.27 -1.57 -5.33
N MET A 50 17.45 -2.63 -6.13
CA MET A 50 18.69 -3.41 -6.21
C MET A 50 19.36 -3.21 -7.57
N LEU A 51 20.62 -2.78 -7.57
CA LEU A 51 21.38 -2.47 -8.79
C LEU A 51 22.70 -3.24 -8.85
N LYS A 52 23.09 -3.69 -10.03
CA LYS A 52 24.37 -4.35 -10.27
C LYS A 52 24.98 -3.93 -11.60
N SER A 53 26.22 -3.47 -11.55
CA SER A 53 27.11 -3.34 -12.70
C SER A 53 27.95 -4.61 -12.87
N ASP A 54 28.05 -5.09 -14.10
CA ASP A 54 29.00 -6.15 -14.46
C ASP A 54 30.36 -5.58 -14.90
N ALA A 55 30.43 -4.28 -15.20
CA ALA A 55 31.63 -3.61 -15.72
C ALA A 55 32.44 -2.85 -14.66
N ASN A 56 31.97 -2.76 -13.41
CA ASN A 56 32.48 -1.80 -12.41
C ASN A 56 32.53 -0.37 -12.99
N SER A 57 31.49 0.02 -13.73
CA SER A 57 31.43 1.33 -14.41
C SER A 57 31.53 2.51 -13.45
N MET A 58 31.24 2.30 -12.16
CA MET A 58 31.07 3.34 -11.14
C MET A 58 29.99 4.37 -11.49
N ASN A 59 29.17 4.10 -12.51
CA ASN A 59 28.02 4.93 -12.86
C ASN A 59 27.11 5.07 -11.65
N PRO A 60 26.53 6.26 -11.43
CA PRO A 60 25.64 6.45 -10.30
C PRO A 60 24.31 5.73 -10.55
N VAL A 61 23.73 5.17 -9.48
CA VAL A 61 22.39 4.57 -9.46
C VAL A 61 21.34 5.56 -9.97
N VAL A 62 21.47 6.83 -9.54
CA VAL A 62 20.71 7.95 -10.07
C VAL A 62 21.67 8.98 -10.66
N GLN A 63 21.55 9.25 -11.96
CA GLN A 63 22.30 10.26 -12.68
C GLN A 63 21.45 11.51 -12.88
N LEU A 64 22.00 12.68 -12.56
CA LEU A 64 21.42 13.96 -12.96
C LEU A 64 22.00 14.38 -14.31
N ASP A 65 21.13 14.61 -15.29
CA ASP A 65 21.48 15.25 -16.56
C ASP A 65 21.06 16.73 -16.48
N ARG A 66 22.03 17.57 -16.12
CA ARG A 66 21.93 19.01 -15.80
C ARG A 66 21.30 19.34 -14.44
N ASP A 67 21.42 20.61 -14.06
CA ASP A 67 20.97 21.13 -12.77
C ASP A 67 19.46 21.42 -12.76
N PHE A 68 18.81 21.06 -11.65
CA PHE A 68 17.42 21.38 -11.39
C PHE A 68 17.32 22.64 -10.51
N ALA A 69 16.72 23.69 -11.04
CA ALA A 69 16.48 24.92 -10.28
C ALA A 69 15.43 24.70 -9.18
N ASN A 70 14.35 23.98 -9.50
CA ASN A 70 13.19 23.77 -8.63
C ASN A 70 13.07 22.29 -8.27
N ILE A 71 13.37 21.95 -7.02
CA ILE A 71 13.30 20.58 -6.48
C ILE A 71 12.39 20.61 -5.27
N ASP A 72 11.33 19.80 -5.27
CA ASP A 72 10.36 19.72 -4.20
C ASP A 72 9.95 18.27 -3.92
N GLN A 73 9.84 17.87 -2.66
CA GLN A 73 9.39 16.51 -2.28
C GLN A 73 10.13 15.38 -3.03
N VAL A 74 11.46 15.40 -3.05
CA VAL A 74 12.30 14.38 -3.71
C VAL A 74 12.99 13.51 -2.67
N VAL A 75 12.84 12.18 -2.80
CA VAL A 75 13.44 11.17 -1.93
C VAL A 75 14.17 10.15 -2.79
N ILE A 76 15.48 10.02 -2.60
CA ILE A 76 16.29 8.95 -3.18
C ILE A 76 17.04 8.33 -2.02
N ASP A 77 16.67 7.13 -1.59
CA ASP A 77 17.28 6.52 -0.41
C ASP A 77 17.16 4.99 -0.40
N ASN A 78 17.88 4.31 0.49
CA ASN A 78 17.80 2.85 0.67
C ASN A 78 18.03 1.99 -0.60
N ASN A 79 18.63 2.54 -1.64
CA ASN A 79 19.01 1.78 -2.82
C ASN A 79 20.31 1.01 -2.55
N ASN A 80 20.34 -0.26 -2.93
CA ASN A 80 21.51 -1.12 -2.78
C ASN A 80 22.17 -1.35 -4.13
N ALA A 81 23.48 -1.14 -4.24
CA ALA A 81 24.19 -1.35 -5.49
C ALA A 81 25.54 -2.06 -5.34
N ILE A 82 25.89 -2.87 -6.34
CA ILE A 82 27.20 -3.51 -6.48
C ILE A 82 27.86 -3.01 -7.78
N GLY A 83 29.09 -2.51 -7.68
CA GLY A 83 29.85 -2.03 -8.85
C GLY A 83 29.40 -0.66 -9.39
N MET A 84 28.51 0.03 -8.67
CA MET A 84 27.93 1.34 -9.01
C MET A 84 28.00 2.29 -7.81
N THR A 85 27.90 3.59 -8.05
CA THR A 85 27.90 4.60 -6.98
C THR A 85 26.47 4.84 -6.47
N VAL A 86 26.23 4.62 -5.18
CA VAL A 86 24.95 4.97 -4.53
C VAL A 86 25.04 6.40 -4.00
N LYS A 87 24.19 7.28 -4.54
CA LYS A 87 23.93 8.61 -3.97
C LYS A 87 22.50 8.67 -3.45
N SER A 88 22.30 9.39 -2.36
CA SER A 88 21.02 9.55 -1.66
C SER A 88 20.69 11.03 -1.47
N THR A 89 19.42 11.32 -1.18
CA THR A 89 18.99 12.63 -0.68
C THR A 89 19.32 12.83 0.80
N VAL A 90 19.71 11.76 1.50
CA VAL A 90 20.13 11.75 2.91
C VAL A 90 21.55 11.20 2.99
N GLY A 91 22.38 11.78 3.86
CA GLY A 91 23.75 11.32 4.06
C GLY A 91 24.12 11.23 5.52
N LYS A 92 24.78 10.14 5.90
CA LYS A 92 25.40 9.97 7.22
C LYS A 92 26.89 9.73 7.03
N LEU A 93 27.72 10.55 7.68
CA LEU A 93 29.16 10.41 7.65
C LEU A 93 29.72 10.42 9.07
N THR A 94 30.64 9.51 9.36
CA THR A 94 31.44 9.54 10.58
C THR A 94 32.86 9.95 10.21
N VAL A 95 33.31 11.09 10.74
CA VAL A 95 34.66 11.60 10.51
C VAL A 95 35.51 11.33 11.74
N PRO A 96 36.34 10.27 11.76
CA PRO A 96 37.29 10.08 12.83
C PRO A 96 38.40 11.12 12.72
N GLY A 97 38.83 11.69 13.85
CA GLY A 97 39.93 12.64 13.85
C GLY A 97 40.33 13.07 15.25
N ASN A 98 41.61 13.41 15.39
CA ASN A 98 42.16 14.02 16.60
C ASN A 98 42.36 15.52 16.34
N GLY A 99 42.15 16.36 17.36
CA GLY A 99 42.34 17.81 17.25
C GLY A 99 41.04 18.60 17.42
N THR A 100 41.01 19.80 16.82
CA THR A 100 39.97 20.82 17.00
C THR A 100 39.09 21.03 15.76
N LYS A 101 39.26 20.24 14.71
CA LYS A 101 38.58 20.43 13.42
C LYS A 101 38.26 19.11 12.73
N TRP A 102 37.02 18.97 12.28
CA TRP A 102 36.54 17.84 11.51
C TRP A 102 35.84 18.35 10.24
N VAL A 103 36.21 17.80 9.10
CA VAL A 103 35.65 18.15 7.79
C VAL A 103 34.88 16.95 7.26
N ALA A 104 33.56 17.07 7.21
CA ALA A 104 32.65 16.07 6.66
C ALA A 104 32.29 16.45 5.22
N ASN A 105 32.81 15.71 4.24
CA ASN A 105 32.51 15.92 2.82
C ASN A 105 31.47 14.88 2.35
N PHE A 106 30.28 15.35 2.02
CA PHE A 106 29.15 14.54 1.57
C PHE A 106 29.02 14.44 0.04
N SER A 107 29.95 14.98 -0.75
CA SER A 107 29.84 15.01 -2.23
C SER A 107 29.80 13.63 -2.90
N SER A 108 30.32 12.60 -2.23
CA SER A 108 30.22 11.21 -2.67
C SER A 108 28.92 10.51 -2.23
N ILE A 109 28.17 11.10 -1.31
CA ILE A 109 26.94 10.54 -0.72
C ILE A 109 25.70 11.24 -1.27
N LEU A 110 25.71 12.57 -1.34
CA LEU A 110 24.54 13.34 -1.74
C LEU A 110 24.40 13.42 -3.26
N VAL A 111 23.17 13.20 -3.72
CA VAL A 111 22.81 13.25 -5.15
C VAL A 111 22.87 14.67 -5.70
N PHE A 112 22.41 15.66 -4.93
CA PHE A 112 22.42 17.06 -5.32
C PHE A 112 23.70 17.76 -4.84
N PRO A 113 24.47 18.41 -5.72
CA PRO A 113 25.56 19.27 -5.31
C PRO A 113 25.00 20.48 -4.53
N ASP A 114 25.72 20.89 -3.50
CA ASP A 114 25.57 22.18 -2.81
C ASP A 114 24.18 22.44 -2.19
N ARG A 115 23.45 21.38 -1.78
CA ARG A 115 22.04 21.43 -1.34
C ARG A 115 21.80 20.76 0.01
N ILE A 116 22.66 21.03 1.00
CA ILE A 116 22.41 20.63 2.40
C ILE A 116 21.43 21.62 3.02
N ASN A 117 20.14 21.25 3.05
CA ASN A 117 19.08 22.06 3.66
C ASN A 117 18.96 21.84 5.17
N HIS A 118 19.25 20.62 5.62
CA HIS A 118 19.20 20.21 7.03
C HIS A 118 20.44 19.36 7.32
N PHE A 119 21.07 19.60 8.47
CA PHE A 119 22.08 18.71 8.99
C PHE A 119 21.99 18.65 10.51
N GLN A 120 22.35 17.48 11.04
CA GLN A 120 22.56 17.23 12.46
C GLN A 120 23.94 16.65 12.61
N TYR A 121 24.58 16.95 13.74
CA TYR A 121 25.86 16.35 14.09
C TYR A 121 25.91 16.07 15.58
N SER A 122 26.66 15.04 15.94
CA SER A 122 26.97 14.71 17.33
C SER A 122 28.46 14.42 17.46
N LEU A 123 29.06 14.87 18.56
CA LEU A 123 30.43 14.54 18.91
C LEU A 123 30.41 13.40 19.93
N ASN A 124 30.98 12.26 19.55
CA ASN A 124 31.11 11.11 20.42
C ASN A 124 32.54 11.04 20.98
N PHE A 125 32.68 11.22 22.29
CA PHE A 125 33.96 11.17 23.00
C PHE A 125 34.18 9.76 23.56
N GLN A 126 35.35 9.17 23.32
CA GLN A 126 35.74 7.94 24.01
C GLN A 126 36.26 8.29 25.41
N GLY A 127 35.40 8.14 26.43
CA GLY A 127 35.70 8.42 27.84
C GLY A 127 34.78 9.48 28.45
N VAL A 128 34.89 9.73 29.76
CA VAL A 128 34.18 10.83 30.44
C VAL A 128 35.09 12.06 30.46
N PRO A 129 34.88 13.08 29.62
CA PRO A 129 35.69 14.29 29.67
C PRO A 129 35.42 15.06 30.97
N ALA A 130 36.46 15.69 31.54
CA ALA A 130 36.32 16.54 32.73
C ALA A 130 35.45 17.79 32.49
N ALA A 131 35.33 18.23 31.22
CA ALA A 131 34.37 19.22 30.73
C ALA A 131 34.18 19.02 29.22
N PHE A 132 32.94 19.16 28.73
CA PHE A 132 32.65 19.09 27.29
C PHE A 132 33.22 20.33 26.57
N PRO A 133 33.98 20.16 25.47
CA PRO A 133 34.46 21.30 24.70
C PRO A 133 33.31 22.01 23.98
N ALA A 134 33.37 23.34 23.92
CA ALA A 134 32.48 24.12 23.07
C ALA A 134 32.78 23.76 21.60
N HIS A 135 31.74 23.55 20.81
CA HIS A 135 31.87 23.11 19.44
C HIS A 135 30.77 23.72 18.57
N GLY A 136 31.07 23.90 17.28
CA GLY A 136 30.15 24.53 16.35
C GLY A 136 30.51 24.25 14.90
N VAL A 137 29.52 24.41 14.02
CA VAL A 137 29.75 24.37 12.57
C VAL A 137 30.27 25.73 12.12
N THR A 138 31.43 25.75 11.47
CA THR A 138 32.07 26.99 11.00
C THR A 138 31.88 27.20 9.50
N SER A 139 31.50 26.17 8.75
CA SER A 139 31.16 26.25 7.33
C SER A 139 30.24 25.11 6.91
N SER A 140 29.24 25.41 6.08
CA SER A 140 28.40 24.43 5.38
C SER A 140 28.21 24.88 3.94
N SER A 141 29.11 24.50 3.04
CA SER A 141 29.03 24.81 1.62
C SER A 141 29.61 23.68 0.79
N ASN A 142 29.18 23.58 -0.47
CA ASN A 142 29.66 22.58 -1.41
C ASN A 142 29.57 21.12 -0.94
N ASN A 143 28.48 20.77 -0.24
CA ASN A 143 28.30 19.51 0.47
C ASN A 143 29.40 19.19 1.51
N VAL A 144 30.15 20.20 1.96
CA VAL A 144 31.15 20.09 3.03
C VAL A 144 30.63 20.78 4.28
N VAL A 145 30.62 20.06 5.40
CA VAL A 145 30.32 20.57 6.73
C VAL A 145 31.62 20.56 7.55
N VAL A 146 31.98 21.70 8.13
CA VAL A 146 33.16 21.86 8.97
C VAL A 146 32.71 22.08 10.41
N VAL A 147 33.09 21.18 11.31
CA VAL A 147 32.86 21.29 12.74
C VAL A 147 34.19 21.59 13.42
N GLU A 148 34.22 22.61 14.27
CA GLU A 148 35.40 22.96 15.08
C GLU A 148 35.06 22.90 16.57
N SER A 149 36.05 22.54 17.40
CA SER A 149 35.98 22.58 18.86
C SER A 149 37.05 23.49 19.45
N ASP A 150 36.77 24.05 20.62
CA ASP A 150 37.68 24.92 21.37
C ASP A 150 38.87 24.16 22.00
N LYS A 151 38.79 22.82 22.09
CA LYS A 151 39.84 21.95 22.67
C LYS A 151 40.07 20.67 21.86
N PRO A 152 41.31 20.14 21.83
CA PRO A 152 41.66 18.94 21.06
C PRO A 152 41.06 17.65 21.64
N CYS A 153 40.55 16.79 20.77
CA CYS A 153 40.02 15.45 21.13
C CYS A 153 40.91 14.32 20.56
N SER A 154 40.89 13.10 21.12
CA SER A 154 41.67 11.96 20.61
C SER A 154 40.90 10.64 20.56
N ILE A 155 41.10 9.84 19.51
CA ILE A 155 40.54 8.50 19.30
C ILE A 155 41.64 7.43 19.35
N THR A 156 41.34 6.27 19.95
CA THR A 156 42.13 5.03 19.83
C THR A 156 41.23 3.93 19.25
N ARG A 157 41.55 3.38 18.07
CA ARG A 157 40.70 2.39 17.37
C ARG A 157 41.41 1.05 17.21
N GLN A 158 40.77 -0.03 17.66
CA GLN A 158 41.07 -1.41 17.27
C GLN A 158 40.14 -1.83 16.13
N THR A 159 40.67 -2.59 15.17
CA THR A 159 39.99 -3.03 13.93
C THR A 159 39.81 -4.55 13.93
N MET A 160 38.65 -5.05 13.50
CA MET A 160 38.45 -6.44 13.08
C MET A 160 37.61 -6.47 11.80
N ILE A 161 38.11 -7.16 10.76
CA ILE A 161 37.38 -7.50 9.53
C ILE A 161 37.50 -9.02 9.33
N LYS A 162 36.38 -9.67 8.95
CA LYS A 162 36.23 -10.65 7.85
C LYS A 162 35.33 -11.83 8.23
N PHE A 163 34.26 -12.04 7.47
CA PHE A 163 33.87 -13.36 6.98
C PHE A 163 32.90 -13.23 5.79
N HIS A 164 33.39 -13.42 4.55
CA HIS A 164 32.58 -13.53 3.33
C HIS A 164 33.32 -14.40 2.30
N LYS A 165 33.39 -15.71 2.53
CA LYS A 165 33.82 -16.66 1.49
C LYS A 165 33.24 -18.06 1.72
N LYS A 166 32.00 -18.27 1.29
CA LYS A 166 31.48 -19.55 0.77
C LYS A 166 29.99 -19.40 0.47
N LEU A 167 29.64 -19.29 -0.81
CA LEU A 167 28.36 -19.70 -1.40
C LEU A 167 28.34 -19.28 -2.87
N ARG A 168 29.16 -19.96 -3.67
CA ARG A 168 29.01 -20.06 -5.12
C ARG A 168 29.60 -21.39 -5.53
N GLU A 169 28.74 -22.39 -5.63
CA GLU A 169 28.97 -23.60 -6.42
C GLU A 169 27.60 -24.25 -6.64
N MET A 170 27.30 -24.48 -7.93
CA MET A 170 26.25 -25.32 -8.53
C MET A 170 25.08 -24.59 -9.21
N GLU A 171 25.33 -24.25 -10.48
CA GLU A 171 24.33 -24.10 -11.54
C GLU A 171 24.02 -25.46 -12.20
N GLY A 172 22.82 -25.56 -12.79
CA GLY A 172 22.62 -26.28 -14.04
C GLY A 172 21.42 -27.24 -14.09
N TYR A 173 20.36 -26.88 -14.84
CA TYR A 173 20.07 -27.33 -16.23
C TYR A 173 18.55 -27.31 -16.57
N HIS A 174 18.22 -26.84 -17.78
CA HIS A 174 16.88 -26.80 -18.44
C HIS A 174 16.82 -27.87 -19.57
N PRO A 175 15.66 -28.41 -20.01
CA PRO A 175 14.89 -27.78 -21.11
C PRO A 175 13.37 -28.06 -21.25
N ALA A 176 12.68 -27.03 -21.77
CA ALA A 176 11.56 -26.89 -22.73
C ALA A 176 10.45 -27.95 -23.01
N ASN A 177 9.22 -27.41 -22.94
CA ASN A 177 8.06 -27.44 -23.87
C ASN A 177 7.29 -28.72 -24.27
N ALA A 178 5.95 -28.66 -24.09
CA ALA A 178 4.96 -29.17 -25.05
C ALA A 178 3.60 -28.46 -24.93
N THR A 179 3.05 -28.05 -26.08
CA THR A 179 1.73 -27.44 -26.34
C THR A 179 0.64 -28.50 -26.55
N LEU A 180 -0.62 -28.19 -26.21
CA LEU A 180 -1.79 -29.03 -26.54
C LEU A 180 -2.94 -28.20 -27.11
N SER A 181 -3.46 -28.64 -28.26
CA SER A 181 -4.60 -28.08 -29.00
C SER A 181 -5.91 -28.79 -28.65
N PHE A 182 -7.02 -28.04 -28.64
CA PHE A 182 -8.38 -28.56 -28.38
C PHE A 182 -9.11 -29.01 -29.65
N PRO A 183 -9.88 -30.12 -29.61
CA PRO A 183 -10.85 -30.45 -30.65
C PRO A 183 -12.24 -29.88 -30.37
N LYS A 184 -13.00 -29.73 -31.46
CA LYS A 184 -14.36 -29.18 -31.56
C LYS A 184 -15.42 -30.25 -31.22
N ALA A 185 -16.52 -29.82 -30.59
CA ALA A 185 -17.58 -30.66 -30.03
C ALA A 185 -18.41 -31.45 -31.06
N PRO A 186 -18.93 -32.63 -30.65
CA PRO A 186 -20.34 -32.92 -30.95
C PRO A 186 -21.11 -33.63 -29.82
N ILE A 187 -22.44 -33.37 -29.81
CA ILE A 187 -23.54 -34.13 -29.17
C ILE A 187 -23.64 -34.00 -27.64
N THR A 188 -24.76 -33.42 -27.18
CA THR A 188 -25.10 -33.09 -25.80
C THR A 188 -25.23 -34.33 -24.91
N LYS A 189 -24.10 -34.76 -24.34
CA LYS A 189 -24.06 -35.62 -23.14
C LYS A 189 -24.19 -34.76 -21.89
N LYS A 190 -24.85 -35.28 -20.85
CA LYS A 190 -24.92 -34.66 -19.51
C LYS A 190 -23.54 -34.36 -18.94
N SER A 191 -22.58 -35.25 -19.19
CA SER A 191 -21.19 -35.13 -18.75
C SER A 191 -20.23 -35.82 -19.72
N ILE A 192 -18.96 -35.40 -19.67
CA ILE A 192 -17.81 -36.08 -20.28
C ILE A 192 -16.73 -36.19 -19.20
N GLY A 193 -16.46 -37.40 -18.73
CA GLY A 193 -15.57 -37.60 -17.57
C GLY A 193 -16.15 -36.90 -16.33
N ARG A 194 -15.34 -36.04 -15.69
CA ARG A 194 -15.73 -35.22 -14.53
C ARG A 194 -16.23 -33.81 -14.91
N VAL A 195 -16.49 -33.58 -16.20
CA VAL A 195 -17.04 -32.31 -16.69
C VAL A 195 -18.54 -32.44 -16.88
N PHE A 196 -19.32 -31.60 -16.18
CA PHE A 196 -20.77 -31.57 -16.23
C PHE A 196 -21.25 -30.32 -16.96
N TYR A 197 -22.22 -30.50 -17.84
CA TYR A 197 -22.74 -29.45 -18.71
C TYR A 197 -24.19 -29.16 -18.39
N PRO A 198 -24.55 -27.99 -17.83
CA PRO A 198 -25.94 -27.66 -17.51
C PRO A 198 -26.92 -27.83 -18.67
N ILE A 199 -26.49 -27.62 -19.92
CA ILE A 199 -27.31 -27.84 -21.13
C ILE A 199 -27.81 -29.30 -21.22
N GLY A 200 -26.97 -30.27 -20.85
CA GLY A 200 -27.36 -31.68 -20.82
C GLY A 200 -28.43 -32.00 -19.75
N TYR A 201 -28.61 -31.11 -18.78
CA TYR A 201 -29.65 -31.15 -17.75
C TYR A 201 -30.88 -30.31 -18.10
N GLY A 202 -30.93 -29.73 -19.30
CA GLY A 202 -32.05 -28.92 -19.78
C GLY A 202 -31.90 -27.41 -19.53
N ALA A 203 -30.72 -26.94 -19.12
CA ALA A 203 -30.47 -25.50 -18.99
C ALA A 203 -30.50 -24.84 -20.37
N ASP A 204 -31.07 -23.64 -20.45
CA ASP A 204 -31.18 -22.88 -21.69
C ASP A 204 -30.02 -21.88 -21.79
N PRO A 205 -29.02 -22.13 -22.66
CA PRO A 205 -27.85 -21.26 -22.79
C PRO A 205 -28.15 -19.95 -23.53
N THR A 206 -29.38 -19.74 -24.00
CA THR A 206 -29.79 -18.49 -24.66
C THR A 206 -30.28 -17.42 -23.69
N GLY A 207 -30.64 -17.82 -22.45
CA GLY A 207 -31.21 -16.95 -21.43
C GLY A 207 -32.71 -16.68 -21.62
N ALA A 208 -33.34 -17.29 -22.62
CA ALA A 208 -34.77 -17.13 -22.88
C ALA A 208 -35.62 -17.83 -21.80
N ARG A 209 -35.17 -18.97 -21.30
CA ARG A 209 -35.87 -19.81 -20.31
C ARG A 209 -35.11 -19.94 -18.99
N GLU A 210 -35.86 -20.34 -17.98
CA GLU A 210 -35.36 -20.59 -16.63
C GLU A 210 -34.38 -21.78 -16.63
N SER A 211 -33.23 -21.63 -15.96
CA SER A 211 -32.16 -22.64 -15.94
C SER A 211 -31.74 -23.10 -14.54
N SER A 212 -32.38 -22.64 -13.47
CA SER A 212 -31.88 -22.87 -12.11
C SER A 212 -31.92 -24.35 -11.73
N ASP A 213 -33.01 -25.05 -12.04
CA ASP A 213 -33.14 -26.47 -11.67
C ASP A 213 -32.19 -27.34 -12.48
N ALA A 214 -31.99 -27.03 -13.77
CA ALA A 214 -31.04 -27.74 -14.60
C ALA A 214 -29.58 -27.57 -14.09
N ILE A 215 -29.18 -26.35 -13.71
CA ILE A 215 -27.86 -26.09 -13.13
C ILE A 215 -27.71 -26.81 -11.78
N LYS A 216 -28.74 -26.78 -10.93
CA LYS A 216 -28.73 -27.50 -9.65
C LYS A 216 -28.63 -29.01 -9.83
N ASN A 217 -29.34 -29.58 -10.80
CA ASN A 217 -29.27 -31.01 -11.11
C ASN A 217 -27.87 -31.40 -11.60
N ALA A 218 -27.22 -30.56 -12.41
CA ALA A 218 -25.83 -30.77 -12.81
C ALA A 218 -24.89 -30.77 -11.60
N LEU A 219 -25.09 -29.84 -10.65
CA LEU A 219 -24.33 -29.80 -9.40
C LEU A 219 -24.60 -31.02 -8.51
N TYR A 220 -25.86 -31.46 -8.37
CA TYR A 220 -26.18 -32.63 -7.54
C TYR A 220 -25.49 -33.89 -8.05
N ASP A 221 -25.53 -34.15 -9.37
CA ASP A 221 -24.83 -35.28 -9.98
C ASP A 221 -23.31 -35.14 -9.84
N ALA A 222 -22.77 -33.93 -9.99
CA ALA A 222 -21.35 -33.63 -9.75
C ALA A 222 -20.91 -33.96 -8.32
N PHE A 223 -21.74 -33.73 -7.31
CA PHE A 223 -21.43 -34.08 -5.93
C PHE A 223 -21.53 -35.58 -5.64
N GLN A 224 -22.09 -36.39 -6.56
CA GLN A 224 -22.11 -37.85 -6.42
C GLN A 224 -20.83 -38.54 -6.91
N VAL A 225 -19.93 -37.84 -7.63
CA VAL A 225 -18.70 -38.45 -8.18
C VAL A 225 -17.51 -38.44 -7.22
N GLN A 226 -17.78 -38.36 -5.92
CA GLN A 226 -16.80 -38.48 -4.85
C GLN A 226 -15.91 -39.73 -5.01
N ASN A 227 -14.65 -39.62 -4.61
CA ASN A 227 -13.66 -40.71 -4.70
C ASN A 227 -13.41 -41.42 -3.36
N GLY A 228 -14.15 -41.07 -2.30
CA GLY A 228 -14.00 -41.60 -0.95
C GLY A 228 -12.88 -40.94 -0.13
N LEU A 229 -12.16 -39.98 -0.70
CA LEU A 229 -11.18 -39.16 0.00
C LEU A 229 -11.86 -37.90 0.58
N GLU A 230 -11.25 -37.35 1.62
CA GLU A 230 -11.66 -36.09 2.24
C GLU A 230 -10.51 -35.08 2.14
N LEU A 231 -10.84 -33.82 1.87
CA LEU A 231 -9.89 -32.69 1.90
C LEU A 231 -9.76 -32.16 3.35
N LEU A 232 -10.89 -32.09 4.03
CA LEU A 232 -11.06 -31.79 5.45
C LEU A 232 -12.13 -32.72 6.04
N PRO A 233 -12.20 -32.90 7.38
CA PRO A 233 -13.23 -33.73 8.00
C PRO A 233 -14.64 -33.37 7.51
N ASP A 234 -15.35 -34.35 6.97
CA ASP A 234 -16.69 -34.21 6.36
C ASP A 234 -16.77 -33.30 5.11
N VAL A 235 -15.63 -33.03 4.45
CA VAL A 235 -15.54 -32.34 3.16
C VAL A 235 -14.90 -33.28 2.13
N HIS A 236 -15.74 -33.91 1.31
CA HIS A 236 -15.33 -34.92 0.35
C HIS A 236 -14.61 -34.30 -0.87
N ASP A 237 -13.53 -34.95 -1.29
CA ASP A 237 -12.84 -34.62 -2.53
C ASP A 237 -13.67 -35.09 -3.74
N LEU A 238 -14.09 -34.15 -4.57
CA LEU A 238 -14.81 -34.45 -5.80
C LEU A 238 -13.88 -34.72 -6.99
N GLY A 239 -12.56 -34.73 -6.77
CA GLY A 239 -11.57 -35.16 -7.76
C GLY A 239 -11.45 -34.24 -8.97
N GLY A 240 -11.58 -32.93 -8.77
CA GLY A 240 -11.42 -31.92 -9.82
C GLY A 240 -12.63 -31.83 -10.74
N VAL A 241 -13.84 -31.86 -10.17
CA VAL A 241 -15.08 -31.71 -10.94
C VAL A 241 -15.13 -30.34 -11.60
N VAL A 242 -15.62 -30.31 -12.85
CA VAL A 242 -15.81 -29.08 -13.59
C VAL A 242 -17.28 -28.92 -13.97
N ILE A 243 -17.89 -27.81 -13.56
CA ILE A 243 -19.16 -27.34 -14.12
C ILE A 243 -18.83 -26.33 -15.21
N ASP A 244 -18.99 -26.72 -16.47
CA ASP A 244 -18.69 -25.86 -17.62
C ASP A 244 -19.99 -25.28 -18.18
N LEU A 245 -20.19 -23.96 -18.06
CA LEU A 245 -21.38 -23.30 -18.60
C LEU A 245 -21.26 -23.06 -20.12
N GLN A 246 -20.13 -23.46 -20.74
CA GLN A 246 -19.88 -23.45 -22.18
C GLN A 246 -20.07 -22.09 -22.86
N GLY A 247 -19.90 -20.99 -22.12
CA GLY A 247 -20.12 -19.63 -22.61
C GLY A 247 -21.60 -19.26 -22.77
N GLY A 248 -22.54 -20.10 -22.31
CA GLY A 248 -23.97 -19.83 -22.38
C GLY A 248 -24.40 -18.70 -21.43
N ASN A 249 -25.55 -18.12 -21.73
CA ASN A 249 -26.25 -17.15 -20.89
C ASN A 249 -27.44 -17.84 -20.22
N TYR A 250 -27.37 -18.01 -18.90
CA TYR A 250 -28.37 -18.78 -18.15
C TYR A 250 -29.16 -17.87 -17.24
N LYS A 251 -30.45 -17.74 -17.54
CA LYS A 251 -31.39 -17.00 -16.69
C LYS A 251 -31.81 -17.86 -15.51
N ILE A 252 -31.62 -17.37 -14.29
CA ILE A 252 -31.92 -18.07 -13.04
C ILE A 252 -32.91 -17.26 -12.20
N SER A 253 -33.92 -17.93 -11.64
CA SER A 253 -34.95 -17.31 -10.79
C SER A 253 -34.74 -17.55 -9.30
N LYS A 254 -33.76 -18.37 -8.93
CA LYS A 254 -33.45 -18.73 -7.55
C LYS A 254 -31.95 -18.96 -7.38
N PRO A 255 -31.39 -18.73 -6.18
CA PRO A 255 -29.98 -18.97 -5.89
C PRO A 255 -29.55 -20.39 -6.25
N ILE A 256 -28.36 -20.52 -6.85
CA ILE A 256 -27.68 -21.79 -7.09
C ILE A 256 -26.84 -22.10 -5.85
N ARG A 257 -27.47 -22.77 -4.88
CA ARG A 257 -26.78 -23.26 -3.69
C ARG A 257 -26.10 -24.59 -3.96
N PHE A 258 -24.84 -24.69 -3.56
CA PHE A 258 -24.09 -25.94 -3.69
C PHE A 258 -24.51 -26.93 -2.59
N PRO A 259 -24.50 -28.25 -2.85
CA PRO A 259 -24.55 -29.23 -1.79
C PRO A 259 -23.36 -29.04 -0.82
N SER A 260 -23.59 -29.19 0.48
CA SER A 260 -22.52 -29.03 1.49
C SER A 260 -21.64 -30.26 1.61
N GLY A 261 -20.39 -30.10 2.05
CA GLY A 261 -19.48 -31.20 2.36
C GLY A 261 -18.70 -31.70 1.15
N GLY A 262 -18.42 -30.82 0.20
CA GLY A 262 -17.64 -31.16 -0.99
C GLY A 262 -16.67 -30.06 -1.36
N GLY A 263 -15.57 -30.46 -2.00
CA GLY A 263 -14.52 -29.55 -2.45
C GLY A 263 -13.83 -30.02 -3.72
N ASN A 264 -12.81 -29.27 -4.14
CA ASN A 264 -12.07 -29.50 -5.40
C ASN A 264 -13.00 -29.42 -6.63
N ILE A 265 -13.63 -28.24 -6.79
CA ILE A 265 -14.61 -27.93 -7.85
C ILE A 265 -14.20 -26.67 -8.61
N VAL A 266 -14.38 -26.71 -9.93
CA VAL A 266 -14.26 -25.53 -10.79
C VAL A 266 -15.59 -25.26 -11.51
N VAL A 267 -16.16 -24.07 -11.34
CA VAL A 267 -17.23 -23.55 -12.19
C VAL A 267 -16.64 -22.53 -13.15
N LYS A 268 -16.93 -22.67 -14.45
CA LYS A 268 -16.30 -21.82 -15.45
C LYS A 268 -17.17 -21.44 -16.64
N ARG A 269 -16.81 -20.30 -17.26
CA ARG A 269 -17.19 -19.86 -18.62
C ARG A 269 -18.68 -19.68 -18.86
N GLY A 270 -19.19 -18.46 -18.77
CA GLY A 270 -20.56 -18.13 -19.21
C GLY A 270 -21.15 -16.97 -18.42
N THR A 271 -22.47 -16.85 -18.46
CA THR A 271 -23.22 -15.82 -17.75
C THR A 271 -24.29 -16.45 -16.89
N LEU A 272 -24.33 -16.07 -15.61
CA LEU A 272 -25.48 -16.30 -14.74
C LEU A 272 -26.22 -14.98 -14.60
N ARG A 273 -27.49 -14.96 -15.01
CA ARG A 273 -28.32 -13.76 -15.02
C ARG A 273 -29.56 -13.96 -14.16
N ALA A 274 -29.77 -13.07 -13.19
CA ALA A 274 -31.02 -13.06 -12.43
C ALA A 274 -32.23 -12.80 -13.35
N SER A 275 -33.34 -13.49 -13.10
CA SER A 275 -34.63 -13.12 -13.67
C SER A 275 -35.28 -11.99 -12.88
N GLU A 276 -36.33 -11.39 -13.44
CA GLU A 276 -37.17 -10.40 -12.76
C GLU A 276 -37.79 -10.91 -11.43
N THR A 277 -37.90 -12.23 -11.29
CA THR A 277 -38.43 -12.90 -10.10
C THR A 277 -37.37 -13.33 -9.09
N PHE A 278 -36.09 -13.08 -9.37
CA PHE A 278 -35.00 -13.43 -8.45
C PHE A 278 -35.16 -12.68 -7.11
N PRO A 279 -34.90 -13.31 -5.96
CA PRO A 279 -35.03 -12.64 -4.66
C PRO A 279 -34.03 -11.49 -4.48
N GLY A 280 -34.50 -10.36 -3.96
CA GLY A 280 -33.69 -9.13 -3.83
C GLY A 280 -32.66 -9.13 -2.69
N ASP A 281 -32.70 -10.15 -1.83
CA ASP A 281 -31.88 -10.29 -0.61
C ASP A 281 -30.95 -11.52 -0.65
N ARG A 282 -30.75 -12.12 -1.84
CA ARG A 282 -29.96 -13.34 -2.02
C ARG A 282 -28.86 -13.15 -3.05
N HIS A 283 -28.02 -14.17 -3.23
CA HIS A 283 -26.90 -14.13 -4.17
C HIS A 283 -27.08 -15.19 -5.27
N LEU A 284 -26.61 -14.93 -6.50
CA LEU A 284 -26.71 -15.86 -7.62
C LEU A 284 -26.11 -17.23 -7.26
N ILE A 285 -24.94 -17.22 -6.60
CA ILE A 285 -24.28 -18.40 -6.03
C ILE A 285 -24.30 -18.32 -4.50
N GLU A 286 -24.56 -19.47 -3.87
CA GLU A 286 -24.53 -19.62 -2.42
C GLU A 286 -23.70 -20.84 -2.00
N LEU A 287 -22.59 -20.62 -1.31
CA LEU A 287 -21.82 -21.64 -0.60
C LEU A 287 -22.11 -21.52 0.90
N TRP A 288 -23.17 -22.16 1.37
CA TRP A 288 -23.44 -22.24 2.82
C TRP A 288 -24.23 -23.50 3.16
N SER A 289 -24.05 -24.02 4.37
CA SER A 289 -24.76 -25.21 4.85
C SER A 289 -25.89 -24.82 5.79
N PRO A 290 -27.09 -25.42 5.71
CA PRO A 290 -28.10 -25.27 6.75
C PRO A 290 -27.57 -25.56 8.17
N LYS A 291 -26.55 -26.42 8.28
CA LYS A 291 -25.88 -26.79 9.54
C LYS A 291 -24.88 -25.74 10.05
N SER A 292 -24.49 -24.75 9.24
CA SER A 292 -23.65 -23.61 9.65
C SER A 292 -24.22 -22.86 10.86
N ARG A 293 -25.55 -22.81 10.97
CA ARG A 293 -26.24 -22.17 12.11
C ARG A 293 -26.15 -22.97 13.41
N MET A 294 -25.81 -24.25 13.34
CA MET A 294 -25.80 -25.18 14.47
C MET A 294 -24.38 -25.45 14.99
N HIS A 295 -23.38 -25.44 14.10
CA HIS A 295 -21.99 -25.72 14.44
C HIS A 295 -21.10 -24.54 14.05
N LYS A 296 -20.81 -23.67 15.02
CA LYS A 296 -19.84 -22.59 14.82
C LYS A 296 -18.46 -23.18 14.49
N LYS A 297 -17.78 -22.65 13.47
CA LYS A 297 -16.41 -23.01 13.03
C LYS A 297 -16.24 -24.34 12.27
N LYS A 298 -17.31 -24.94 11.74
CA LYS A 298 -17.17 -26.11 10.85
C LYS A 298 -17.13 -25.65 9.39
N VAL A 299 -16.10 -26.05 8.65
CA VAL A 299 -15.97 -25.82 7.21
C VAL A 299 -16.85 -26.81 6.43
N TYR A 300 -17.53 -26.34 5.38
CA TYR A 300 -18.38 -27.18 4.53
C TYR A 300 -17.95 -27.20 3.05
N TYR A 301 -17.07 -26.29 2.66
CA TYR A 301 -16.59 -26.12 1.30
C TYR A 301 -15.11 -25.82 1.33
N GLU A 302 -14.35 -26.49 0.47
CA GLU A 302 -12.93 -26.28 0.32
C GLU A 302 -12.54 -26.34 -1.16
N ASP A 303 -11.61 -25.48 -1.59
CA ASP A 303 -11.11 -25.50 -2.96
C ASP A 303 -12.26 -25.41 -3.99
N ILE A 304 -13.01 -24.31 -3.92
CA ILE A 304 -14.05 -23.97 -4.88
C ILE A 304 -13.54 -22.82 -5.74
N THR A 305 -13.50 -23.02 -7.06
CA THR A 305 -13.03 -22.01 -8.02
C THR A 305 -14.16 -21.56 -8.93
N PHE A 306 -14.39 -20.25 -9.02
CA PHE A 306 -15.22 -19.59 -10.03
C PHE A 306 -14.32 -18.83 -10.98
N ARG A 307 -14.41 -19.11 -12.29
CA ARG A 307 -13.57 -18.42 -13.27
C ARG A 307 -14.21 -18.14 -14.62
N ASP A 308 -13.89 -16.99 -15.21
CA ASP A 308 -14.35 -16.62 -16.55
C ASP A 308 -15.90 -16.51 -16.62
N ILE A 309 -16.55 -16.00 -15.56
CA ILE A 309 -18.02 -15.91 -15.44
C ILE A 309 -18.48 -14.44 -15.32
N LEU A 310 -19.54 -14.10 -16.06
CA LEU A 310 -20.34 -12.91 -15.81
C LEU A 310 -21.47 -13.22 -14.82
N PHE A 311 -21.45 -12.55 -13.68
CA PHE A 311 -22.53 -12.53 -12.69
C PHE A 311 -23.37 -11.26 -12.88
N ASP A 312 -24.53 -11.39 -13.49
CA ASP A 312 -25.46 -10.29 -13.74
C ASP A 312 -26.66 -10.43 -12.80
N SER A 313 -26.61 -9.70 -11.70
CA SER A 313 -27.66 -9.71 -10.68
C SER A 313 -28.92 -8.95 -11.12
N SER A 314 -28.93 -8.31 -12.30
CA SER A 314 -30.09 -7.63 -12.90
C SER A 314 -30.84 -6.70 -11.94
N TYR A 315 -30.08 -5.99 -11.10
CA TYR A 315 -30.52 -5.09 -10.04
C TYR A 315 -31.33 -5.79 -8.94
N ARG A 316 -30.98 -7.05 -8.65
CA ARG A 316 -31.62 -7.89 -7.62
C ARG A 316 -30.58 -8.70 -6.86
N GLY A 317 -30.49 -8.47 -5.55
CA GLY A 317 -29.58 -9.24 -4.69
C GLY A 317 -28.11 -9.01 -5.04
N GLY A 318 -27.32 -10.08 -4.96
CA GLY A 318 -25.86 -10.05 -5.10
C GLY A 318 -25.31 -11.16 -6.00
N GLY A 319 -23.98 -11.19 -6.15
CA GLY A 319 -23.29 -12.14 -7.03
C GLY A 319 -22.99 -13.48 -6.35
N ILE A 320 -21.97 -13.49 -5.49
CA ILE A 320 -21.53 -14.69 -4.75
C ILE A 320 -21.64 -14.45 -3.24
N PHE A 321 -22.18 -15.43 -2.52
CA PHE A 321 -22.12 -15.50 -1.07
C PHE A 321 -21.44 -16.79 -0.62
N THR A 322 -20.44 -16.67 0.26
CA THR A 322 -19.78 -17.81 0.91
C THR A 322 -19.86 -17.69 2.43
N LEU A 323 -20.13 -18.82 3.08
CA LEU A 323 -20.13 -18.99 4.53
C LEU A 323 -19.41 -20.29 4.89
N ASP A 324 -18.53 -20.23 5.89
CA ASP A 324 -17.77 -21.39 6.39
C ASP A 324 -17.04 -22.15 5.27
N SER A 325 -16.39 -21.39 4.38
CA SER A 325 -15.67 -21.90 3.21
C SER A 325 -14.19 -21.57 3.32
N VAL A 326 -13.32 -22.46 2.86
CA VAL A 326 -11.87 -22.20 2.82
C VAL A 326 -11.31 -22.36 1.42
N ARG A 327 -10.25 -21.61 1.08
CA ARG A 327 -9.51 -21.75 -0.19
C ARG A 327 -10.39 -21.52 -1.42
N THR A 328 -11.31 -20.57 -1.34
CA THR A 328 -12.19 -20.21 -2.46
C THR A 328 -11.46 -19.28 -3.42
N ARG A 329 -11.57 -19.52 -4.73
CA ARG A 329 -10.96 -18.69 -5.77
C ARG A 329 -12.04 -18.08 -6.65
N ILE A 330 -12.03 -16.75 -6.78
CA ILE A 330 -12.87 -15.99 -7.70
C ILE A 330 -11.91 -15.27 -8.66
N ASN A 331 -11.78 -15.77 -9.88
CA ASN A 331 -10.72 -15.36 -10.79
C ASN A 331 -11.27 -14.98 -12.17
N ASN A 332 -10.88 -13.82 -12.70
CA ASN A 332 -11.31 -13.37 -14.02
C ASN A 332 -12.84 -13.36 -14.19
N CYS A 333 -13.55 -12.78 -13.22
CA CYS A 333 -15.01 -12.70 -13.22
C CYS A 333 -15.46 -11.25 -13.40
N PHE A 334 -16.67 -11.08 -13.92
CA PHE A 334 -17.30 -9.78 -14.08
C PHE A 334 -18.63 -9.74 -13.31
N PHE A 335 -18.81 -8.78 -12.41
CA PHE A 335 -19.99 -8.65 -11.57
C PHE A 335 -20.70 -7.34 -11.87
N ILE A 336 -21.97 -7.42 -12.27
CA ILE A 336 -22.78 -6.25 -12.57
C ILE A 336 -24.17 -6.31 -11.95
N HIS A 337 -24.76 -5.14 -11.73
CA HIS A 337 -26.15 -4.98 -11.35
C HIS A 337 -26.53 -5.64 -10.01
N PHE A 338 -25.61 -5.71 -9.04
CA PHE A 338 -25.96 -6.12 -7.67
C PHE A 338 -26.56 -4.94 -6.91
N THR A 339 -27.58 -5.20 -6.08
CA THR A 339 -28.13 -4.21 -5.13
C THR A 339 -27.69 -4.44 -3.69
N THR A 340 -27.14 -5.63 -3.40
CA THR A 340 -26.53 -5.96 -2.11
C THR A 340 -25.01 -6.00 -2.24
N GLN A 341 -24.41 -7.19 -2.30
CA GLN A 341 -22.98 -7.43 -2.42
C GLN A 341 -22.66 -8.10 -3.76
N GLY A 342 -21.67 -7.59 -4.49
CA GLY A 342 -21.09 -8.34 -5.60
C GLY A 342 -20.53 -9.68 -5.10
N ILE A 343 -19.70 -9.61 -4.06
CA ILE A 343 -19.14 -10.75 -3.33
C ILE A 343 -19.28 -10.50 -1.84
N LEU A 344 -19.86 -11.47 -1.12
CA LEU A 344 -19.92 -11.50 0.34
C LEU A 344 -19.24 -12.76 0.87
N VAL A 345 -18.22 -12.60 1.69
CA VAL A 345 -17.52 -13.70 2.37
C VAL A 345 -17.73 -13.53 3.87
N ARG A 346 -18.30 -14.54 4.52
CA ARG A 346 -18.52 -14.56 5.97
C ARG A 346 -17.93 -15.81 6.58
N GLU A 347 -17.18 -15.65 7.67
CA GLU A 347 -16.45 -16.78 8.29
C GLU A 347 -15.53 -17.49 7.27
N GLY A 348 -14.80 -18.52 7.70
CA GLY A 348 -13.85 -19.21 6.83
C GLY A 348 -12.57 -18.40 6.60
N HIS A 349 -11.71 -18.90 5.71
CA HIS A 349 -10.34 -18.41 5.52
C HIS A 349 -9.91 -18.51 4.06
N GLU A 350 -8.91 -17.73 3.64
CA GLU A 350 -8.18 -17.95 2.38
C GLU A 350 -9.08 -17.81 1.12
N THR A 351 -9.96 -16.81 1.05
CA THR A 351 -10.64 -16.46 -0.21
C THR A 351 -9.78 -15.54 -1.06
N PHE A 352 -9.51 -15.94 -2.30
CA PHE A 352 -8.70 -15.18 -3.25
C PHE A 352 -9.56 -14.64 -4.39
N ILE A 353 -9.65 -13.32 -4.50
CA ILE A 353 -10.39 -12.60 -5.54
C ILE A 353 -9.37 -11.93 -6.45
N SER A 354 -9.34 -12.30 -7.73
CA SER A 354 -8.29 -11.83 -8.63
C SER A 354 -8.76 -11.49 -10.04
N SER A 355 -8.11 -10.51 -10.66
CA SER A 355 -8.28 -10.13 -12.07
C SER A 355 -9.75 -9.91 -12.46
N SER A 356 -10.53 -9.32 -11.56
CA SER A 356 -11.99 -9.24 -11.69
C SER A 356 -12.48 -7.80 -11.73
N PHE A 357 -13.66 -7.60 -12.31
CA PHE A 357 -14.31 -6.30 -12.42
C PHE A 357 -15.65 -6.35 -11.69
N LEU A 358 -15.95 -5.37 -10.85
CA LEU A 358 -17.19 -5.33 -10.08
C LEU A 358 -17.81 -3.94 -10.09
N GLY A 359 -19.07 -3.84 -10.48
CA GLY A 359 -19.80 -2.58 -10.29
C GLY A 359 -21.30 -2.70 -10.38
N GLN A 360 -22.01 -1.93 -9.56
CA GLN A 360 -23.48 -1.98 -9.57
C GLN A 360 -24.03 -1.44 -10.90
N HIS A 361 -23.48 -0.34 -11.40
CA HIS A 361 -23.88 0.26 -12.67
C HIS A 361 -22.73 0.28 -13.69
N PRO A 362 -22.85 -0.34 -14.87
CA PRO A 362 -21.81 -0.31 -15.90
C PRO A 362 -21.69 1.09 -16.52
N THR A 363 -20.88 1.94 -15.91
CA THR A 363 -20.58 3.31 -16.36
C THR A 363 -19.07 3.58 -16.25
N VAL A 364 -18.61 4.66 -16.89
CA VAL A 364 -17.21 5.08 -16.92
C VAL A 364 -17.00 6.42 -16.19
N GLY A 365 -17.85 6.70 -15.20
CA GLY A 365 -17.90 7.98 -14.47
C GLY A 365 -18.88 8.99 -15.06
N GLY A 366 -19.24 10.00 -14.26
CA GLY A 366 -20.11 11.11 -14.67
C GLY A 366 -21.60 10.76 -14.82
N ASP A 367 -22.06 9.68 -14.17
CA ASP A 367 -23.48 9.32 -14.17
C ASP A 367 -24.28 10.32 -13.31
N LYS A 368 -25.34 10.89 -13.89
CA LYS A 368 -26.25 11.82 -13.20
C LYS A 368 -26.94 11.20 -11.98
N ASN A 369 -27.00 9.88 -11.89
CA ASN A 369 -27.61 9.13 -10.80
C ASN A 369 -26.57 8.48 -9.86
N GLU A 370 -25.28 8.83 -9.98
CA GLU A 370 -24.22 8.26 -9.14
C GLU A 370 -24.50 8.38 -7.64
N ASN A 371 -25.14 9.49 -7.22
CA ASN A 371 -25.57 9.69 -5.85
C ASN A 371 -26.57 8.64 -5.31
N LYS A 372 -27.24 7.89 -6.19
CA LYS A 372 -28.19 6.82 -5.83
C LYS A 372 -27.56 5.43 -5.79
N PHE A 373 -26.29 5.29 -6.18
CA PHE A 373 -25.60 4.00 -6.07
C PHE A 373 -25.55 3.56 -4.61
N SER A 374 -25.80 2.28 -4.38
CA SER A 374 -26.09 1.70 -3.05
C SER A 374 -25.38 0.38 -2.77
N GLY A 375 -24.95 -0.35 -3.80
CA GLY A 375 -24.34 -1.66 -3.65
C GLY A 375 -22.94 -1.61 -3.04
N THR A 376 -22.52 -2.71 -2.42
CA THR A 376 -21.13 -2.96 -1.99
C THR A 376 -20.50 -3.95 -2.95
N ALA A 377 -19.33 -3.68 -3.54
CA ALA A 377 -18.76 -4.64 -4.48
C ALA A 377 -18.21 -5.88 -3.76
N ILE A 378 -17.41 -5.69 -2.71
CA ILE A 378 -16.82 -6.78 -1.93
C ILE A 378 -16.99 -6.51 -0.43
N ASP A 379 -17.56 -7.45 0.31
CA ASP A 379 -17.63 -7.44 1.78
C ASP A 379 -16.95 -8.69 2.35
N LEU A 380 -15.87 -8.48 3.09
CA LEU A 380 -15.06 -9.54 3.72
C LEU A 380 -15.24 -9.52 5.25
N GLU A 381 -16.20 -10.31 5.71
CA GLU A 381 -16.42 -10.67 7.13
C GLU A 381 -15.73 -12.00 7.46
N SER A 382 -14.46 -12.11 7.06
CA SER A 382 -13.57 -13.26 7.27
C SER A 382 -12.10 -12.81 7.20
N ASN A 383 -11.19 -13.71 7.57
CA ASN A 383 -9.75 -13.43 7.67
C ASN A 383 -8.92 -14.18 6.62
N ASP A 384 -7.66 -13.76 6.49
CA ASP A 384 -6.64 -14.37 5.62
C ASP A 384 -6.99 -14.34 4.11
N ASN A 385 -7.76 -13.35 3.67
CA ASN A 385 -8.15 -13.23 2.27
C ASN A 385 -7.20 -12.34 1.47
N SER A 386 -7.25 -12.49 0.14
CA SER A 386 -6.47 -11.68 -0.79
C SER A 386 -7.36 -11.14 -1.92
N ILE A 387 -7.23 -9.85 -2.20
CA ILE A 387 -7.82 -9.19 -3.36
C ILE A 387 -6.66 -8.66 -4.22
N THR A 388 -6.56 -9.12 -5.47
CA THR A 388 -5.42 -8.79 -6.35
C THR A 388 -5.88 -8.40 -7.75
N ASP A 389 -5.45 -7.25 -8.25
CA ASP A 389 -5.76 -6.76 -9.60
C ASP A 389 -7.28 -6.71 -9.87
N VAL A 390 -8.01 -6.07 -8.96
CA VAL A 390 -9.47 -5.95 -9.04
C VAL A 390 -9.87 -4.50 -9.30
N VAL A 391 -10.78 -4.31 -10.23
CA VAL A 391 -11.34 -3.00 -10.54
C VAL A 391 -12.76 -2.91 -10.02
N VAL A 392 -13.03 -1.90 -9.19
CA VAL A 392 -14.34 -1.62 -8.64
C VAL A 392 -14.86 -0.28 -9.15
N PHE A 393 -16.06 -0.31 -9.74
CA PHE A 393 -16.69 0.85 -10.36
C PHE A 393 -18.14 0.99 -9.94
N SER A 394 -18.64 2.23 -9.91
CA SER A 394 -20.05 2.55 -9.77
C SER A 394 -20.84 1.79 -8.69
N ALA A 395 -20.20 1.50 -7.56
CA ALA A 395 -20.78 0.95 -6.34
C ALA A 395 -20.73 1.99 -5.21
N ALA A 396 -21.60 1.92 -4.20
CA ALA A 396 -21.51 2.83 -3.06
C ALA A 396 -20.24 2.60 -2.24
N ILE A 397 -19.92 1.33 -1.99
CA ILE A 397 -18.73 0.91 -1.28
C ILE A 397 -17.93 -0.02 -2.20
N GLY A 398 -16.64 0.28 -2.36
CA GLY A 398 -15.76 -0.57 -3.12
C GLY A 398 -15.46 -1.87 -2.38
N VAL A 399 -14.66 -1.79 -1.32
CA VAL A 399 -14.31 -2.93 -0.46
C VAL A 399 -14.62 -2.61 0.99
N LEU A 400 -15.35 -3.50 1.67
CA LEU A 400 -15.61 -3.46 3.10
C LEU A 400 -14.87 -4.60 3.80
N LEU A 401 -13.93 -4.26 4.69
CA LEU A 401 -13.13 -5.21 5.45
C LEU A 401 -13.58 -5.24 6.90
N ARG A 402 -13.97 -6.43 7.37
CA ARG A 402 -14.42 -6.68 8.75
C ARG A 402 -13.59 -7.73 9.47
N GLY A 403 -12.95 -8.66 8.75
CA GLY A 403 -12.05 -9.64 9.35
C GLY A 403 -10.58 -9.28 9.22
N GLU A 404 -9.75 -10.04 9.92
CA GLU A 404 -8.33 -9.79 10.16
C GLU A 404 -7.42 -10.24 8.99
N ALA A 405 -6.17 -9.77 8.99
CA ALA A 405 -5.08 -10.29 8.17
C ALA A 405 -5.28 -10.26 6.64
N ASN A 406 -6.22 -9.46 6.15
CA ASN A 406 -6.53 -9.33 4.73
C ASN A 406 -5.46 -8.52 3.97
N ILE A 407 -5.26 -8.83 2.68
CA ILE A 407 -4.37 -8.07 1.80
C ILE A 407 -5.07 -7.64 0.51
N LEU A 408 -4.94 -6.36 0.17
CA LEU A 408 -5.40 -5.76 -1.07
C LEU A 408 -4.16 -5.33 -1.86
N THR A 409 -4.08 -5.72 -3.14
CA THR A 409 -2.98 -5.33 -4.03
C THR A 409 -3.48 -5.03 -5.43
N GLY A 410 -3.09 -3.89 -6.01
CA GLY A 410 -3.54 -3.55 -7.38
C GLY A 410 -5.04 -3.29 -7.49
N VAL A 411 -5.71 -2.93 -6.39
CA VAL A 411 -7.16 -2.64 -6.40
C VAL A 411 -7.38 -1.22 -6.90
N HIS A 412 -8.18 -1.06 -7.95
CA HIS A 412 -8.58 0.24 -8.50
C HIS A 412 -10.04 0.54 -8.14
N CYS A 413 -10.27 1.54 -7.30
CA CYS A 413 -11.61 2.01 -6.94
C CYS A 413 -11.89 3.35 -7.64
N TYR A 414 -12.79 3.31 -8.63
CA TYR A 414 -13.47 4.48 -9.18
C TYR A 414 -14.99 4.31 -9.01
N ASN A 415 -15.38 3.85 -7.83
CA ASN A 415 -16.78 3.71 -7.47
C ASN A 415 -17.42 5.07 -7.14
N LYS A 416 -18.63 5.07 -6.57
CA LYS A 416 -19.34 6.29 -6.19
C LYS A 416 -18.39 7.27 -5.48
N ALA A 417 -18.27 8.48 -6.02
CA ALA A 417 -17.37 9.50 -5.50
C ALA A 417 -17.68 9.87 -4.05
N ASN A 418 -16.65 10.27 -3.32
CA ASN A 418 -16.73 10.71 -1.92
C ASN A 418 -17.73 11.85 -1.71
N VAL A 419 -17.81 12.81 -2.65
CA VAL A 419 -18.75 13.93 -2.63
C VAL A 419 -20.22 13.49 -2.65
N PHE A 420 -20.49 12.27 -3.10
CA PHE A 420 -21.81 11.66 -3.08
C PHE A 420 -22.00 10.65 -1.93
N GLY A 421 -21.01 10.56 -1.02
CA GLY A 421 -21.00 9.65 0.12
C GLY A 421 -20.60 8.22 -0.22
N GLY A 422 -19.92 7.99 -1.35
CA GLY A 422 -19.31 6.69 -1.63
C GLY A 422 -17.93 6.57 -0.99
N VAL A 423 -17.49 5.33 -0.78
CA VAL A 423 -16.20 5.01 -0.15
C VAL A 423 -15.48 3.95 -0.97
N GLY A 424 -14.19 4.13 -1.19
CA GLY A 424 -13.36 3.18 -1.94
C GLY A 424 -13.10 1.93 -1.11
N ILE A 425 -12.50 2.10 0.06
CA ILE A 425 -12.17 1.00 0.98
C ILE A 425 -12.55 1.41 2.40
N ILE A 426 -13.25 0.53 3.13
CA ILE A 426 -13.56 0.68 4.55
C ILE A 426 -12.83 -0.41 5.34
N VAL A 427 -12.06 -0.03 6.35
CA VAL A 427 -11.43 -0.93 7.32
C VAL A 427 -12.14 -0.76 8.66
N LYS A 428 -12.83 -1.80 9.11
CA LYS A 428 -13.50 -1.80 10.41
C LYS A 428 -12.52 -2.06 11.56
N PRO A 429 -12.87 -1.74 12.83
CA PRO A 429 -11.97 -1.91 13.97
C PRO A 429 -11.50 -3.36 14.18
N THR A 430 -12.28 -4.34 13.71
CA THR A 430 -11.97 -5.77 13.78
C THR A 430 -11.05 -6.24 12.65
N ALA A 431 -10.80 -5.42 11.63
CA ALA A 431 -9.98 -5.77 10.47
C ALA A 431 -8.50 -5.40 10.66
N PHE A 432 -7.92 -5.77 11.80
CA PHE A 432 -6.50 -5.52 12.08
C PHE A 432 -5.59 -6.43 11.25
N LEU A 433 -4.29 -6.10 11.17
CA LEU A 433 -3.30 -6.77 10.30
C LEU A 433 -3.61 -6.64 8.79
N THR A 434 -4.39 -5.63 8.42
CA THR A 434 -4.76 -5.35 7.02
C THR A 434 -3.62 -4.65 6.28
N ARG A 435 -3.34 -5.11 5.05
CA ARG A 435 -2.35 -4.50 4.15
C ARG A 435 -3.02 -4.04 2.87
N ILE A 436 -2.92 -2.75 2.56
CA ILE A 436 -3.42 -2.12 1.34
C ILE A 436 -2.19 -1.62 0.58
N ASN A 437 -1.82 -2.30 -0.50
CA ASN A 437 -0.58 -2.05 -1.23
C ASN A 437 -0.87 -1.76 -2.70
N ASN A 438 -0.22 -0.75 -3.29
CA ASN A 438 -0.28 -0.50 -4.73
C ASN A 438 -1.73 -0.39 -5.27
N CYS A 439 -2.61 0.23 -4.48
CA CYS A 439 -4.01 0.46 -4.87
C CYS A 439 -4.17 1.84 -5.51
N TYR A 440 -5.14 1.98 -6.41
CA TYR A 440 -5.49 3.24 -7.09
C TYR A 440 -6.90 3.68 -6.66
N LEU A 441 -6.99 4.84 -6.02
CA LEU A 441 -8.24 5.47 -5.59
C LEU A 441 -8.51 6.71 -6.45
N ASP A 442 -9.62 6.70 -7.18
CA ASP A 442 -10.02 7.79 -8.06
C ASP A 442 -11.35 8.38 -7.58
N PHE A 443 -11.33 9.63 -7.07
CA PHE A 443 -12.45 10.33 -6.43
C PHE A 443 -13.07 9.64 -5.20
N THR A 444 -12.45 8.57 -4.70
CA THR A 444 -12.93 7.79 -3.56
C THR A 444 -11.88 7.73 -2.46
N ASN A 445 -12.32 7.59 -1.21
CA ASN A 445 -11.42 7.60 -0.05
C ASN A 445 -11.22 6.20 0.55
N ILE A 446 -10.20 6.08 1.39
CA ILE A 446 -10.09 4.99 2.37
C ILE A 446 -10.60 5.53 3.72
N VAL A 447 -11.49 4.79 4.37
CA VAL A 447 -11.95 5.10 5.74
C VAL A 447 -11.48 3.97 6.66
N MET A 448 -10.79 4.31 7.74
CA MET A 448 -10.32 3.36 8.74
C MET A 448 -10.88 3.73 10.11
N GLU A 449 -11.68 2.84 10.68
CA GLU A 449 -12.28 3.00 12.01
C GLU A 449 -11.36 2.38 13.07
N ASP A 450 -10.87 3.18 14.02
CA ASP A 450 -9.92 2.78 15.08
C ASP A 450 -8.82 1.79 14.60
N PRO A 451 -7.99 2.13 13.59
CA PRO A 451 -7.13 1.14 12.95
C PRO A 451 -6.05 0.59 13.90
N ILE A 452 -5.90 -0.73 13.87
CA ILE A 452 -4.86 -1.47 14.60
C ILE A 452 -4.05 -2.29 13.60
N GLN A 453 -2.73 -2.08 13.54
CA GLN A 453 -1.81 -2.80 12.66
C GLN A 453 -2.25 -2.78 11.18
N VAL A 454 -2.51 -1.60 10.64
CA VAL A 454 -2.93 -1.42 9.24
C VAL A 454 -1.81 -0.75 8.46
N GLN A 455 -1.59 -1.17 7.21
CA GLN A 455 -0.63 -0.55 6.31
C GLN A 455 -1.33 -0.08 5.01
N VAL A 456 -1.05 1.16 4.60
CA VAL A 456 -1.38 1.72 3.29
C VAL A 456 -0.09 2.20 2.64
N THR A 457 0.32 1.55 1.55
CA THR A 457 1.58 1.86 0.87
C THR A 457 1.51 1.78 -0.65
N ASN A 458 2.39 2.52 -1.32
CA ASN A 458 2.55 2.55 -2.77
C ASN A 458 1.26 2.92 -3.54
N GLY A 459 0.28 3.54 -2.87
CA GLY A 459 -1.00 3.87 -3.47
C GLY A 459 -0.96 5.13 -4.34
N LEU A 460 -1.88 5.20 -5.30
CA LEU A 460 -2.15 6.38 -6.11
C LEU A 460 -3.54 6.91 -5.76
N PHE A 461 -3.63 8.18 -5.40
CA PHE A 461 -4.87 8.86 -5.02
C PHE A 461 -5.08 10.07 -5.94
N ILE A 462 -6.18 10.07 -6.70
CA ILE A 462 -6.51 11.13 -7.67
C ILE A 462 -7.92 11.67 -7.39
N GLY A 463 -8.19 12.91 -7.79
CA GLY A 463 -9.53 13.48 -7.76
C GLY A 463 -9.95 13.86 -6.35
N ASP A 464 -9.01 14.41 -5.58
CA ASP A 464 -9.17 14.70 -4.15
C ASP A 464 -9.49 13.46 -3.31
N ALA A 465 -9.07 12.26 -3.76
CA ALA A 465 -9.04 11.05 -2.95
C ALA A 465 -8.07 11.19 -1.78
N TYR A 466 -8.47 10.72 -0.60
CA TYR A 466 -7.74 10.88 0.66
C TYR A 466 -8.05 9.75 1.65
N ILE A 467 -7.42 9.80 2.83
CA ILE A 467 -7.60 8.80 3.89
C ILE A 467 -8.27 9.46 5.09
N VAL A 468 -9.32 8.83 5.64
CA VAL A 468 -9.98 9.23 6.88
C VAL A 468 -9.62 8.25 7.99
N LEU A 469 -9.11 8.77 9.10
CA LEU A 469 -8.93 8.05 10.35
C LEU A 469 -10.10 8.40 11.26
N GLN A 470 -11.04 7.47 11.39
CA GLN A 470 -12.27 7.67 12.14
C GLN A 470 -12.14 7.07 13.54
N SER A 471 -12.39 7.91 14.54
CA SER A 471 -12.40 7.52 15.94
C SER A 471 -13.78 7.01 16.33
N ILE A 472 -13.86 5.73 16.71
CA ILE A 472 -15.07 5.13 17.29
C ILE A 472 -14.91 5.00 18.80
N ASN A 473 -13.76 4.49 19.23
CA ASN A 473 -13.36 4.33 20.63
C ASN A 473 -12.09 5.13 20.96
N GLY A 474 -11.59 5.92 20.01
CA GLY A 474 -10.42 6.78 20.21
C GLY A 474 -9.10 6.04 20.28
N LYS A 475 -8.98 4.88 19.61
CA LYS A 475 -7.76 4.06 19.60
C LYS A 475 -7.18 3.93 18.20
N ILE A 476 -5.89 4.18 18.08
CA ILE A 476 -5.10 3.95 16.86
C ILE A 476 -3.73 3.39 17.24
N SER A 477 -3.34 2.26 16.62
CA SER A 477 -2.05 1.63 16.94
C SER A 477 -1.44 0.89 15.75
N GLY A 478 -0.13 1.02 15.53
CA GLY A 478 0.57 0.25 14.48
C GLY A 478 0.12 0.60 13.05
N LEU A 479 -0.29 1.86 12.82
CA LEU A 479 -0.74 2.31 11.50
C LEU A 479 0.44 2.86 10.70
N ASN A 480 0.60 2.39 9.47
CA ASN A 480 1.57 2.92 8.51
C ASN A 480 0.86 3.45 7.26
N ILE A 481 1.01 4.75 6.95
CA ILE A 481 0.57 5.36 5.68
C ILE A 481 1.81 5.96 5.02
N VAL A 482 2.43 5.22 4.11
CA VAL A 482 3.77 5.56 3.60
C VAL A 482 3.89 5.40 2.10
N ASP A 483 4.74 6.20 1.48
CA ASP A 483 5.15 6.02 0.08
C ASP A 483 3.99 6.09 -0.93
N ASN A 484 2.93 6.86 -0.62
CA ASN A 484 1.78 7.09 -1.50
C ASN A 484 1.88 8.42 -2.26
N MET A 485 1.22 8.49 -3.41
CA MET A 485 1.11 9.71 -4.23
C MET A 485 -0.33 10.23 -4.25
N PHE A 486 -0.50 11.51 -3.93
CA PHE A 486 -1.79 12.19 -3.90
C PHE A 486 -1.84 13.34 -4.89
N LYS A 487 -2.91 13.42 -5.68
CA LYS A 487 -3.15 14.49 -6.65
C LYS A 487 -4.59 15.00 -6.54
N GLY A 488 -4.73 16.20 -6.03
CA GLY A 488 -6.00 16.91 -5.96
C GLY A 488 -6.36 17.67 -7.23
N GLU A 489 -7.58 18.18 -7.27
CA GLU A 489 -8.06 19.05 -8.36
C GLU A 489 -7.61 20.51 -8.20
N GLY A 490 -7.07 20.88 -7.04
CA GLY A 490 -6.53 22.22 -6.77
C GLY A 490 -7.59 23.30 -6.51
N ARG A 491 -8.85 22.90 -6.31
CA ARG A 491 -9.93 23.81 -5.89
C ARG A 491 -9.79 24.19 -4.41
N ASN A 492 -9.48 23.19 -3.58
CA ASN A 492 -9.23 23.31 -2.15
C ASN A 492 -7.97 22.50 -1.79
N LEU A 493 -7.20 22.94 -0.78
CA LEU A 493 -6.03 22.21 -0.28
C LEU A 493 -6.45 21.14 0.73
N ASN A 494 -7.27 20.18 0.30
CA ASN A 494 -7.74 19.09 1.15
C ASN A 494 -6.55 18.29 1.70
N PRO A 495 -6.56 17.88 2.98
CA PRO A 495 -5.49 17.08 3.54
C PRO A 495 -5.50 15.66 2.97
N ILE A 496 -4.33 15.06 2.80
CA ILE A 496 -4.22 13.65 2.36
C ILE A 496 -4.65 12.64 3.42
N VAL A 497 -4.60 13.04 4.69
CA VAL A 497 -5.10 12.29 5.84
C VAL A 497 -5.91 13.22 6.72
N GLU A 498 -7.13 12.82 7.08
CA GLU A 498 -8.04 13.55 7.95
C GLU A 498 -8.34 12.73 9.21
N LEU A 499 -8.51 13.42 10.35
CA LEU A 499 -9.05 12.83 11.56
C LEU A 499 -10.55 13.12 11.64
N ASP A 500 -11.36 12.09 11.73
CA ASP A 500 -12.79 12.20 12.08
C ASP A 500 -12.96 11.75 13.53
N GLY A 501 -13.09 12.74 14.42
CA GLY A 501 -13.16 12.53 15.87
C GLY A 501 -11.79 12.51 16.57
N ASN A 502 -11.81 12.29 17.88
CA ASN A 502 -10.63 12.41 18.74
C ASN A 502 -10.02 11.05 19.08
N PHE A 503 -8.72 10.90 18.89
CA PHE A 503 -7.95 9.75 19.36
C PHE A 503 -7.26 10.07 20.68
N THR A 504 -7.55 9.29 21.72
CA THR A 504 -6.93 9.44 23.05
C THR A 504 -5.81 8.43 23.30
N ARG A 505 -5.74 7.37 22.48
CA ARG A 505 -4.73 6.33 22.56
C ARG A 505 -4.09 6.16 21.18
N ILE A 506 -2.91 6.75 21.02
CA ILE A 506 -2.16 6.80 19.75
C ILE A 506 -0.79 6.19 19.98
N ASP A 507 -0.51 5.07 19.34
CA ASP A 507 0.73 4.29 19.53
C ASP A 507 1.28 3.80 18.18
N GLN A 508 2.60 3.82 17.95
CA GLN A 508 3.19 3.26 16.72
C GLN A 508 2.49 3.71 15.41
N VAL A 509 2.17 5.00 15.28
CA VAL A 509 1.58 5.57 14.06
C VAL A 509 2.65 6.28 13.25
N VAL A 510 2.78 5.88 11.99
CA VAL A 510 3.73 6.44 11.02
C VAL A 510 2.98 6.88 9.77
N ILE A 511 2.98 8.17 9.52
CA ILE A 511 2.49 8.77 8.27
C ILE A 511 3.66 9.59 7.73
N GLU A 512 4.32 9.10 6.69
CA GLU A 512 5.58 9.67 6.20
C GLU A 512 5.78 9.37 4.71
N ARG A 513 6.69 10.10 4.04
CA ARG A 513 7.13 9.84 2.66
C ARG A 513 5.99 9.77 1.62
N ASN A 514 4.89 10.47 1.90
CA ASN A 514 3.83 10.66 0.94
C ASN A 514 4.10 11.93 0.12
N ASN A 515 3.82 11.88 -1.18
CA ASN A 515 3.98 13.02 -2.09
C ASN A 515 2.63 13.61 -2.44
N VAL A 516 2.50 14.94 -2.42
CA VAL A 516 1.23 15.62 -2.65
C VAL A 516 1.35 16.66 -3.75
N ARG A 517 0.32 16.75 -4.59
CA ARG A 517 0.12 17.82 -5.55
C ARG A 517 -1.29 18.35 -5.42
N SER A 518 -1.44 19.67 -5.29
CA SER A 518 -2.75 20.32 -5.18
C SER A 518 -3.59 19.86 -3.98
N MET A 519 -2.93 19.36 -2.93
CA MET A 519 -3.49 18.89 -1.65
C MET A 519 -2.54 19.27 -0.51
N SER A 520 -2.99 19.19 0.74
CA SER A 520 -2.16 19.44 1.92
C SER A 520 -1.51 18.16 2.43
N LEU A 521 -0.20 18.19 2.64
CA LEU A 521 0.52 17.10 3.29
C LEU A 521 0.12 17.00 4.76
N LYS A 522 -0.15 15.78 5.23
CA LYS A 522 -0.27 15.45 6.65
C LYS A 522 0.66 14.30 6.99
N SER A 523 1.31 14.38 8.14
CA SER A 523 2.42 13.51 8.54
C SER A 523 2.46 13.35 10.05
N THR A 524 3.10 12.28 10.54
CA THR A 524 3.49 12.15 11.95
C THR A 524 4.93 12.60 12.20
N VAL A 525 5.67 12.94 11.15
CA VAL A 525 7.03 13.48 11.20
C VAL A 525 7.07 14.84 10.51
N GLY A 526 7.70 15.82 11.14
CA GLY A 526 7.84 17.18 10.62
C GLY A 526 9.30 17.60 10.54
N LYS A 527 9.69 18.29 9.47
CA LYS A 527 11.01 18.91 9.32
C LYS A 527 10.83 20.37 8.91
N LEU A 528 11.38 21.30 9.68
CA LEU A 528 11.33 22.74 9.40
C LEU A 528 12.67 23.39 9.69
N THR A 529 12.97 24.44 8.93
CA THR A 529 14.13 25.31 9.18
C THR A 529 13.65 26.74 9.28
N VAL A 530 14.04 27.42 10.36
CA VAL A 530 13.66 28.79 10.66
C VAL A 530 14.94 29.61 10.80
N ALA A 531 15.08 30.63 9.97
CA ALA A 531 16.22 31.56 10.00
C ALA A 531 15.77 32.94 10.50
N GLY A 532 16.63 33.63 11.25
CA GLY A 532 16.33 34.97 11.72
C GLY A 532 17.39 35.55 12.65
N ASN A 533 17.32 36.88 12.84
CA ASN A 533 18.14 37.62 13.78
C ASN A 533 17.31 38.00 15.01
N GLY A 534 17.68 37.46 16.18
CA GLY A 534 16.93 37.67 17.40
C GLY A 534 17.36 36.74 18.52
N THR A 535 16.46 36.55 19.48
CA THR A 535 16.65 35.62 20.61
C THR A 535 15.69 34.44 20.56
N LYS A 536 14.87 34.31 19.50
CA LYS A 536 13.75 33.36 19.43
C LYS A 536 13.47 32.91 18.00
N TRP A 537 13.32 31.60 17.83
CA TRP A 537 12.92 30.95 16.58
C TRP A 537 11.75 29.99 16.86
N VAL A 538 10.70 30.09 16.07
CA VAL A 538 9.47 29.28 16.24
C VAL A 538 9.27 28.42 15.00
N ALA A 539 9.43 27.11 15.16
CA ALA A 539 9.09 26.12 14.15
C ALA A 539 7.66 25.63 14.40
N ASP A 540 6.70 26.07 13.60
CA ASP A 540 5.29 25.69 13.71
C ASP A 540 4.94 24.57 12.72
N PHE A 541 4.65 23.39 13.26
CA PHE A 541 4.33 22.20 12.49
C PHE A 541 2.82 21.94 12.34
N SER A 542 1.95 22.87 12.77
CA SER A 542 0.48 22.68 12.76
C SER A 542 -0.10 22.35 11.39
N SER A 543 0.52 22.87 10.32
CA SER A 543 0.10 22.58 8.94
C SER A 543 0.44 21.15 8.51
N VAL A 544 1.49 20.54 9.07
CA VAL A 544 2.03 19.23 8.66
C VAL A 544 1.61 18.11 9.60
N LEU A 545 1.69 18.32 10.91
CA LEU A 545 1.37 17.27 11.88
C LEU A 545 -0.13 16.96 11.88
N ILE A 546 -0.42 15.66 12.01
CA ILE A 546 -1.79 15.14 11.95
C ILE A 546 -2.47 15.17 13.32
N PHE A 547 -1.76 14.82 14.39
CA PHE A 547 -2.31 14.88 15.74
C PHE A 547 -2.10 16.26 16.34
N PRO A 548 -3.12 16.86 16.98
CA PRO A 548 -2.94 18.13 17.68
C PRO A 548 -2.08 17.91 18.94
N ASP A 549 -1.14 18.83 19.16
CA ASP A 549 -0.35 18.95 20.40
C ASP A 549 0.30 17.64 20.89
N LYS A 550 0.93 16.90 19.97
CA LYS A 550 1.49 15.56 20.27
C LYS A 550 2.91 15.36 19.77
N ILE A 551 3.77 16.35 19.91
CA ILE A 551 5.21 16.16 19.68
C ILE A 551 5.75 15.26 20.79
N SER A 552 6.13 14.04 20.43
CA SER A 552 6.64 13.03 21.39
C SER A 552 8.15 13.13 21.49
N ASN A 553 8.83 13.25 20.35
CA ASN A 553 10.26 13.50 20.30
C ASN A 553 10.56 14.67 19.37
N PHE A 554 11.67 15.35 19.66
CA PHE A 554 12.22 16.38 18.78
C PHE A 554 13.75 16.31 18.77
N GLN A 555 14.32 16.76 17.68
CA GLN A 555 15.74 17.01 17.51
C GLN A 555 15.92 18.37 16.85
N TYR A 556 16.92 19.14 17.27
CA TYR A 556 17.21 20.40 16.64
C TYR A 556 18.72 20.63 16.48
N SER A 557 19.08 21.36 15.44
CA SER A 557 20.39 21.97 15.29
C SER A 557 20.25 23.49 15.34
N PHE A 558 21.28 24.15 15.90
CA PHE A 558 21.34 25.59 16.03
C PHE A 558 22.63 26.08 15.38
N TYR A 559 22.50 26.84 14.30
CA TYR A 559 23.61 27.36 13.52
C TYR A 559 23.65 28.88 13.58
N VAL A 560 24.67 29.44 14.20
CA VAL A 560 24.92 30.90 14.17
C VAL A 560 25.64 31.25 12.88
N GLN A 561 25.10 32.19 12.12
CA GLN A 561 25.71 32.68 10.89
C GLN A 561 26.89 33.61 11.23
N GLY A 562 28.09 33.22 10.82
CA GLY A 562 29.35 33.93 11.11
C GLY A 562 30.11 33.33 12.30
N VAL A 563 31.27 33.90 12.64
CA VAL A 563 32.06 33.47 13.80
C VAL A 563 31.51 34.16 15.05
N PRO A 564 30.94 33.42 16.03
CA PRO A 564 30.47 34.02 17.27
C PRO A 564 31.66 34.61 18.02
N THR A 565 31.57 35.88 18.44
CA THR A 565 32.61 36.52 19.26
C THR A 565 32.61 35.99 20.70
N GLU A 566 31.52 35.36 21.13
CA GLU A 566 31.33 34.80 22.47
C GLU A 566 30.42 33.57 22.41
N ASN A 567 30.46 32.72 23.46
CA ASN A 567 29.57 31.56 23.59
C ASN A 567 28.09 31.99 23.63
N VAL A 568 27.28 31.33 22.79
CA VAL A 568 25.83 31.50 22.70
C VAL A 568 25.18 30.31 23.39
N VAL A 569 24.36 30.57 24.40
CA VAL A 569 23.59 29.52 25.07
C VAL A 569 22.19 29.52 24.46
N HIS A 570 21.73 28.35 24.03
CA HIS A 570 20.41 28.15 23.47
C HIS A 570 19.72 26.93 24.08
N ALA A 571 18.39 26.98 24.14
CA ALA A 571 17.57 25.87 24.63
C ALA A 571 16.21 25.87 23.96
N VAL A 572 15.56 24.71 23.95
CA VAL A 572 14.13 24.60 23.64
C VAL A 572 13.35 25.03 24.87
N THR A 573 12.41 25.97 24.70
CA THR A 573 11.60 26.51 25.79
C THR A 573 10.11 26.17 25.67
N ASN A 574 9.67 25.67 24.51
CA ASN A 574 8.29 25.20 24.30
C ASN A 574 8.24 24.12 23.20
N VAL A 575 7.36 23.13 23.40
CA VAL A 575 7.03 22.05 22.43
C VAL A 575 5.52 21.85 22.25
N SER A 576 4.70 22.73 22.83
CA SER A 576 3.23 22.65 22.80
C SER A 576 2.64 23.22 21.51
N HIS A 577 1.37 22.90 21.27
CA HIS A 577 0.57 23.35 20.13
C HIS A 577 1.23 23.02 18.78
N ASN A 578 1.94 21.89 18.70
CA ASN A 578 2.74 21.49 17.53
C ASN A 578 3.83 22.50 17.14
N MET A 579 4.29 23.32 18.09
CA MET A 579 5.36 24.29 17.87
C MET A 579 6.58 23.94 18.70
N VAL A 580 7.77 24.02 18.09
CA VAL A 580 9.04 24.00 18.82
C VAL A 580 9.62 25.40 18.87
N VAL A 581 9.84 25.91 20.07
CA VAL A 581 10.43 27.24 20.30
C VAL A 581 11.84 27.07 20.82
N VAL A 582 12.80 27.60 20.08
CA VAL A 582 14.21 27.67 20.48
C VAL A 582 14.54 29.11 20.83
N GLU A 583 15.13 29.33 21.99
CA GLU A 583 15.54 30.65 22.45
C GLU A 583 17.03 30.68 22.80
N SER A 584 17.65 31.85 22.62
CA SER A 584 19.04 32.10 22.98
C SER A 584 19.15 33.21 24.03
N ASN A 585 20.21 33.16 24.83
CA ASN A 585 20.49 34.19 25.84
C ASN A 585 20.95 35.54 25.24
N LYS A 586 21.23 35.59 23.94
CA LYS A 586 21.76 36.76 23.23
C LYS A 586 21.14 36.86 21.84
N VAL A 587 21.09 38.09 21.32
CA VAL A 587 20.68 38.35 19.94
C VAL A 587 21.75 37.79 19.01
N VAL A 588 21.36 36.84 18.17
CA VAL A 588 22.22 36.25 17.14
C VAL A 588 21.45 36.08 15.85
N ASN A 589 22.15 36.13 14.73
CA ASN A 589 21.61 35.71 13.46
C ASN A 589 21.84 34.20 13.31
N ALA A 590 20.78 33.40 13.41
CA ALA A 590 20.88 31.96 13.42
C ALA A 590 19.84 31.28 12.51
N VAL A 591 20.17 30.05 12.13
CA VAL A 591 19.32 29.09 11.45
C VAL A 591 19.07 27.94 12.42
N VAL A 592 17.81 27.65 12.70
CA VAL A 592 17.39 26.55 13.56
C VAL A 592 16.65 25.54 12.70
N SER A 593 17.20 24.33 12.61
CA SER A 593 16.55 23.23 11.90
C SER A 593 16.02 22.23 12.91
N VAL A 594 14.73 21.94 12.82
CA VAL A 594 13.99 21.12 13.79
C VAL A 594 13.35 19.95 13.06
N GLU A 595 13.51 18.77 13.64
CA GLU A 595 12.81 17.54 13.27
C GLU A 595 11.97 17.07 14.47
N VAL A 596 10.72 16.72 14.24
CA VAL A 596 9.78 16.27 15.27
C VAL A 596 9.07 15.00 14.82
N ASP A 597 8.67 14.16 15.78
CA ASP A 597 7.75 13.06 15.54
C ASP A 597 6.67 12.95 16.60
N GLN A 598 5.56 12.31 16.23
CA GLN A 598 4.39 12.06 17.08
C GLN A 598 4.28 10.60 17.54
N SER A 599 5.35 9.82 17.28
CA SER A 599 5.41 8.40 17.52
C SER A 599 5.84 8.15 18.97
N SER A 600 5.03 7.40 19.72
CA SER A 600 5.43 6.89 21.04
C SER A 600 6.23 5.61 20.84
N MET A 601 7.32 5.43 21.58
CA MET A 601 8.02 4.14 21.64
C MET A 601 7.27 3.16 22.54
N VAL A 602 7.43 1.85 22.30
CA VAL A 602 6.83 0.79 23.13
C VAL A 602 7.26 0.99 24.59
N GLY A 603 6.30 1.29 25.47
CA GLY A 603 6.51 1.52 26.91
C GLY A 603 6.52 2.99 27.35
N GLU A 604 6.48 3.95 26.41
CA GLU A 604 6.28 5.37 26.74
C GLU A 604 4.79 5.64 27.05
N ILE A 605 4.49 5.90 28.33
CA ILE A 605 3.17 6.33 28.76
C ILE A 605 3.12 7.86 28.65
N ASN A 606 2.56 8.37 27.57
CA ASN A 606 2.23 9.78 27.47
C ASN A 606 0.97 10.04 28.29
N HIS A 607 1.12 10.63 29.47
CA HIS A 607 0.00 11.23 30.18
C HIS A 607 -0.40 12.49 29.41
N LEU A 608 -1.55 12.43 28.71
CA LEU A 608 -2.21 13.61 28.16
C LEU A 608 -2.68 14.55 29.28
#